data_AF-A0A0G1GWI0-F1
#
_entry.id   AF-A0A0G1GWI0-F1
#
_cell.length_a   1.000
_cell.length_b   1.000
_cell.length_c   1.000
_cell.angle_alpha   90.00
_cell.angle_beta   90.00
_cell.angle_gamma   90.00
#
_symmetry.space_group_name_H-M   'P 1'
#
loop_
_entity.id
_entity.type
_entity.pdbx_description
1 polymer ?
#
loop_
_entity_poly.entity_id
_entity_poly.type
_entity_poly.pdbx_seq_one_letter_code
_entity_poly.pdbx_strand_id
1 'polypeptide(L)'
;MVSQIEMWYCGIMIIQIVENTISLEELREIAKEYYIDMVKGVVDISNEKVAFGGEYHMDANVKILENGSNQADVWGFNLYVNQPAGNRVEFTSLINIRPHVGNKSMEVQDEGIRTRMQDIIERKIS
;
A
#
# COMPACT_ATOMS: atom_id res chain seq x y z
N MET A 1 -42.94 -1.52 16.58
CA MET A 1 -42.20 -0.38 17.14
C MET A 1 -40.76 -0.82 17.29
N VAL A 2 -39.92 -0.35 16.36
CA VAL A 2 -38.44 -0.32 16.34
C VAL A 2 -37.67 -1.60 16.73
N SER A 3 -37.10 -2.27 15.73
CA SER A 3 -35.65 -2.23 15.53
C SER A 3 -35.31 -2.79 14.15
N GLN A 4 -35.10 -1.87 13.19
CA GLN A 4 -34.22 -2.13 12.07
C GLN A 4 -32.82 -2.33 12.67
N ILE A 5 -32.44 -3.58 12.87
CA ILE A 5 -31.07 -3.95 13.22
C ILE A 5 -30.28 -3.83 11.91
N GLU A 6 -29.64 -2.66 11.79
CA GLU A 6 -28.37 -2.39 11.12
C GLU A 6 -28.06 -3.23 9.88
N MET A 7 -28.62 -2.77 8.76
CA MET A 7 -28.13 -3.10 7.44
C MET A 7 -27.13 -2.01 7.03
N TRP A 8 -25.96 -2.44 6.51
CA TRP A 8 -24.95 -1.69 5.73
C TRP A 8 -23.81 -0.97 6.47
N TYR A 9 -22.70 -1.69 6.66
CA TYR A 9 -21.37 -1.38 6.06
C TYR A 9 -20.43 -2.55 6.40
N CYS A 10 -20.35 -3.54 5.51
CA CYS A 10 -19.20 -4.43 5.43
C CYS A 10 -18.66 -4.30 4.01
N GLY A 11 -18.08 -3.14 3.69
CA GLY A 11 -17.17 -3.06 2.56
C GLY A 11 -16.04 -4.04 2.87
N ILE A 12 -15.83 -5.03 2.02
CA ILE A 12 -14.73 -5.97 2.19
C ILE A 12 -13.46 -5.13 2.02
N MET A 13 -12.75 -4.83 3.11
CA MET A 13 -11.43 -4.20 3.00
C MET A 13 -10.47 -5.20 2.36
N ILE A 14 -10.33 -5.12 1.03
CA ILE A 14 -9.41 -5.96 0.29
C ILE A 14 -8.00 -5.43 0.56
N ILE A 15 -7.25 -6.17 1.40
CA ILE A 15 -5.83 -5.96 1.63
C ILE A 15 -5.12 -7.29 1.39
N GLN A 16 -4.17 -7.29 0.46
CA GLN A 16 -3.38 -8.47 0.11
C GLN A 16 -1.91 -8.24 0.46
N ILE A 17 -1.39 -9.07 1.37
CA ILE A 17 0.04 -9.12 1.68
C ILE A 17 0.72 -10.07 0.68
N VAL A 18 1.73 -9.58 -0.02
CA VAL A 18 2.44 -10.26 -1.10
C VAL A 18 3.89 -10.47 -0.71
N GLU A 19 4.26 -11.73 -0.52
CA GLU A 19 5.65 -12.15 -0.30
C GLU A 19 6.31 -12.68 -1.58
N ASN A 20 5.53 -13.24 -2.51
CA ASN A 20 6.03 -13.76 -3.79
C ASN A 20 5.70 -12.81 -4.94
N THR A 21 4.59 -13.02 -5.63
CA THR A 21 4.12 -12.15 -6.71
C THR A 21 2.60 -12.03 -6.66
N ILE A 22 2.08 -10.96 -7.26
CA ILE A 22 0.68 -10.70 -7.55
C ILE A 22 0.56 -10.29 -9.02
N SER A 23 -0.50 -10.73 -9.70
CA SER A 23 -0.72 -10.32 -11.08
C SER A 23 -1.23 -8.89 -11.17
N LEU A 24 -0.95 -8.23 -12.30
CA LEU A 24 -1.53 -6.91 -12.57
C LEU A 24 -3.07 -6.94 -12.63
N GLU A 25 -3.67 -8.07 -12.99
CA GLU A 25 -5.13 -8.22 -13.01
C GLU A 25 -5.73 -8.26 -11.60
N GLU A 26 -5.12 -9.00 -10.67
CA GLU A 26 -5.53 -8.97 -9.26
C GLU A 26 -5.43 -7.55 -8.67
N LEU A 27 -4.36 -6.82 -8.99
CA LEU A 27 -4.22 -5.42 -8.57
C LEU A 27 -5.32 -4.51 -9.16
N ARG A 28 -5.78 -4.77 -10.39
CA ARG A 28 -6.93 -4.05 -10.96
C ARG A 28 -8.21 -4.34 -10.22
N GLU A 29 -8.43 -5.58 -9.78
CA GLU A 29 -9.59 -5.89 -8.93
C GLU A 29 -9.51 -5.18 -7.58
N ILE A 30 -8.34 -5.11 -6.96
CA ILE A 30 -8.12 -4.35 -5.71
C ILE A 30 -8.41 -2.86 -5.94
N ALA A 31 -7.93 -2.27 -7.04
CA ALA A 31 -8.12 -0.85 -7.33
C ALA A 31 -9.61 -0.45 -7.44
N LYS A 32 -10.45 -1.32 -8.04
CA LYS A 32 -11.88 -1.07 -8.26
C LYS A 32 -12.67 -0.78 -6.99
N GLU A 33 -12.21 -1.28 -5.84
CA GLU A 33 -12.94 -1.12 -4.56
C GLU A 33 -12.95 0.34 -4.07
N TYR A 34 -11.83 1.07 -4.22
CA TYR A 34 -11.69 2.39 -3.59
C TYR A 34 -11.35 3.52 -4.56
N TYR A 35 -10.48 3.27 -5.54
CA TYR A 35 -9.89 4.34 -6.35
C TYR A 35 -9.91 4.06 -7.86
N ILE A 36 -10.55 2.98 -8.31
CA ILE A 36 -10.77 2.57 -9.70
C ILE A 36 -9.49 2.18 -10.44
N ASP A 37 -8.50 3.06 -10.50
CA ASP A 37 -7.25 2.89 -11.26
C ASP A 37 -5.98 3.01 -10.41
N MET A 38 -6.14 3.16 -9.10
CA MET A 38 -5.06 3.30 -8.14
C MET A 38 -5.22 2.32 -6.97
N VAL A 39 -4.12 1.78 -6.49
CA VAL A 39 -4.04 0.99 -5.27
C VAL A 39 -3.18 1.74 -4.26
N LYS A 40 -3.69 1.94 -3.05
CA LYS A 40 -2.84 2.36 -1.92
C LYS A 40 -2.12 1.14 -1.37
N GLY A 41 -0.89 1.31 -0.92
CA GLY A 41 -0.15 0.21 -0.34
C GLY A 41 0.97 0.65 0.56
N VAL A 42 1.60 -0.34 1.20
CA VAL A 42 2.82 -0.16 1.95
C VAL A 42 3.81 -1.26 1.61
N VAL A 43 5.10 -0.93 1.62
CA VAL A 43 6.20 -1.87 1.40
C VAL A 43 7.08 -1.91 2.64
N ASP A 44 7.36 -3.12 3.12
CA ASP A 44 8.44 -3.38 4.08
C ASP A 44 9.74 -3.59 3.29
N ILE A 45 10.67 -2.66 3.41
CA ILE A 45 11.94 -2.69 2.66
C ILE A 45 12.98 -3.68 3.23
N SER A 46 12.81 -4.10 4.49
CA SER A 46 13.68 -5.04 5.19
C SER A 46 13.28 -6.48 4.87
N ASN A 47 11.99 -6.80 4.97
CA ASN A 47 11.47 -8.14 4.71
C ASN A 47 11.04 -8.35 3.25
N GLU A 48 11.13 -7.32 2.42
CA GLU A 48 10.69 -7.33 1.02
C GLU A 48 9.24 -7.82 0.84
N LYS A 49 8.33 -7.36 1.70
CA LYS A 49 6.89 -7.64 1.63
C LYS A 49 6.13 -6.41 1.17
N VAL A 50 5.02 -6.62 0.48
CA VAL A 50 4.15 -5.51 0.06
C VAL A 50 2.71 -5.80 0.45
N ALA A 51 2.02 -4.85 1.07
CA ALA A 51 0.59 -4.91 1.30
C ALA A 51 -0.11 -3.93 0.34
N PHE A 52 -0.99 -4.47 -0.50
CA PHE A 52 -1.78 -3.72 -1.48
C PHE A 52 -3.24 -3.65 -1.04
N GLY A 53 -3.85 -2.47 -1.14
CA GLY A 53 -5.27 -2.24 -0.88
C GLY A 53 -5.56 -1.48 0.41
N GLY A 54 -6.83 -1.50 0.82
CA GLY A 54 -7.37 -0.64 1.88
C GLY A 54 -7.85 0.72 1.38
N GLU A 55 -8.73 1.35 2.17
CA GLU A 55 -9.24 2.69 1.87
C GLU A 55 -8.14 3.73 2.07
N TYR A 56 -7.32 3.57 3.11
CA TYR A 56 -6.17 4.40 3.40
C TYR A 56 -4.90 3.56 3.51
N HIS A 57 -3.73 4.17 3.28
CA HIS A 57 -2.43 3.52 3.50
C HIS A 57 -2.27 2.96 4.92
N MET A 58 -2.96 3.56 5.90
CA MET A 58 -2.94 3.11 7.28
C MET A 58 -3.54 1.71 7.45
N ASP A 59 -4.52 1.33 6.63
CA ASP A 59 -5.15 0.01 6.71
C ASP A 59 -4.15 -1.08 6.31
N ALA A 60 -3.47 -0.87 5.18
CA ALA A 60 -2.37 -1.74 4.74
C ALA A 60 -1.20 -1.75 5.73
N ASN A 61 -0.86 -0.59 6.32
CA ASN A 61 0.17 -0.46 7.35
C ASN A 61 -0.16 -1.33 8.58
N VAL A 62 -1.37 -1.24 9.12
CA VAL A 62 -1.79 -2.09 10.25
C VAL A 62 -1.63 -3.56 9.92
N LYS A 63 -2.10 -4.00 8.74
CA LYS A 63 -2.02 -5.41 8.34
C LYS A 63 -0.60 -5.92 8.16
N ILE A 64 0.30 -5.13 7.57
CA ILE A 64 1.68 -5.58 7.38
C ILE A 64 2.45 -5.64 8.72
N LEU A 65 2.12 -4.77 9.68
CA LEU A 65 2.67 -4.82 11.04
C LEU A 65 2.14 -6.00 11.85
N GLU A 66 0.84 -6.30 11.76
CA GLU A 66 0.24 -7.53 12.33
C GLU A 66 0.91 -8.80 11.76
N ASN A 67 1.44 -8.72 10.54
CA ASN A 67 2.19 -9.79 9.87
C ASN A 67 3.70 -9.81 10.23
N GLY A 68 4.13 -9.01 11.21
CA GLY A 68 5.49 -9.06 11.76
C GLY A 68 6.48 -8.06 11.16
N SER A 69 6.03 -7.12 10.34
CA SER A 69 6.88 -6.04 9.83
C SER A 69 7.20 -5.02 10.92
N ASN A 70 8.34 -4.32 10.78
CA ASN A 70 8.70 -3.22 11.68
C ASN A 70 8.30 -1.88 11.07
N GLN A 71 7.61 -1.01 11.83
CA GLN A 71 7.17 0.29 11.34
C GLN A 71 8.30 1.15 10.78
N ALA A 72 9.53 1.03 11.32
CA ALA A 72 10.71 1.75 10.84
C ALA A 72 11.03 1.44 9.36
N ASP A 73 10.69 0.25 8.89
CA ASP A 73 11.02 -0.27 7.56
C ASP A 73 9.85 -0.24 6.59
N VAL A 74 8.65 0.14 7.06
CA VAL A 74 7.42 0.19 6.26
C VAL A 74 7.20 1.59 5.69
N TRP A 75 6.99 1.71 4.38
CA TRP A 75 6.75 2.97 3.67
C TRP A 75 5.52 2.89 2.77
N GLY A 76 4.73 3.96 2.72
CA GLY A 76 3.50 4.03 1.93
C GLY A 76 3.72 4.51 0.50
N PHE A 77 2.91 4.00 -0.42
CA PHE A 77 2.92 4.36 -1.85
C PHE A 77 1.52 4.29 -2.47
N ASN A 78 1.32 5.00 -3.58
CA ASN A 78 0.24 4.76 -4.52
C ASN A 78 0.77 3.97 -5.73
N LEU A 79 -0.04 3.06 -6.26
CA LEU A 79 0.26 2.30 -7.48
C LEU A 79 -0.85 2.53 -8.51
N TYR A 80 -0.50 3.00 -9.70
CA TYR A 80 -1.43 3.22 -10.82
C TYR A 80 -1.43 2.03 -11.78
N VAL A 81 -2.47 1.21 -11.74
CA VAL A 81 -2.51 -0.10 -12.43
C VAL A 81 -2.59 -0.02 -13.95
N ASN A 82 -2.86 1.18 -14.48
CA ASN A 82 -2.93 1.46 -15.91
C ASN A 82 -1.68 2.16 -16.47
N GLN A 83 -0.70 2.50 -15.61
CA GLN A 83 0.56 3.09 -16.03
C GLN A 83 1.60 2.00 -16.31
N PRO A 84 2.57 2.23 -17.23
CA PRO A 84 3.63 1.28 -17.50
C PRO A 84 4.55 1.10 -16.28
N ALA A 85 5.20 -0.07 -16.20
CA ALA A 85 6.22 -0.34 -15.20
C ALA A 85 7.31 0.75 -15.22
N GLY A 86 7.81 1.11 -14.03
CA GLY A 86 8.76 2.21 -13.85
C GLY A 86 8.13 3.61 -13.70
N ASN A 87 6.88 3.81 -14.15
CA ASN A 87 6.16 5.09 -14.00
C ASN A 87 4.88 4.97 -13.17
N ARG A 88 4.62 3.79 -12.59
CA ARG A 88 3.35 3.46 -11.94
C ARG A 88 3.33 3.61 -10.43
N VAL A 89 4.45 3.95 -9.80
CA VAL A 89 4.57 4.07 -8.33
C VAL A 89 4.79 5.52 -7.95
N GLU A 90 3.97 6.03 -7.03
CA GLU A 90 4.20 7.31 -6.35
C GLU A 90 4.51 7.06 -4.87
N PHE A 91 5.53 7.73 -4.34
CA PHE A 91 6.03 7.51 -2.97
C PHE A 91 5.40 8.48 -1.96
N THR A 92 4.17 8.92 -2.24
CA THR A 92 3.45 9.90 -1.43
C THR A 92 2.40 9.22 -0.55
N SER A 93 2.55 9.37 0.77
CA SER A 93 1.57 8.89 1.77
C SER A 93 1.64 9.67 3.07
N LEU A 94 0.50 9.82 3.78
CA LEU A 94 0.47 10.46 5.10
C LEU A 94 1.34 9.72 6.13
N ILE A 95 1.44 8.39 6.04
CA ILE A 95 2.23 7.58 6.99
C ILE A 95 3.75 7.79 6.84
N ASN A 96 4.18 8.44 5.75
CA ASN A 96 5.58 8.72 5.46
C ASN A 96 6.07 9.98 6.20
N ILE A 97 5.18 10.80 6.78
CA ILE A 97 5.57 11.98 7.56
C ILE A 97 6.19 11.51 8.89
N ARG A 98 7.52 11.52 8.95
CA ARG A 98 8.33 11.07 10.09
C ARG A 98 9.51 12.00 10.34
N PRO A 99 9.28 13.19 10.95
CA PRO A 99 10.34 14.17 11.16
C PRO A 99 11.54 13.67 11.95
N HIS A 100 11.34 12.71 12.85
CA HIS A 100 12.40 12.12 13.69
C HIS A 100 13.42 11.27 12.92
N VAL A 101 13.07 10.77 11.73
CA VAL A 101 14.00 10.10 10.78
C VAL A 101 14.30 10.96 9.55
N GLY A 102 13.98 12.26 9.62
CA GLY A 102 14.29 13.22 8.55
C GLY A 102 13.28 13.33 7.41
N ASN A 103 12.21 12.51 7.37
CA ASN A 103 11.19 12.59 6.32
C ASN A 103 10.04 13.54 6.75
N LYS A 104 10.02 14.78 6.25
CA LYS A 104 9.11 15.83 6.74
C LYS A 104 7.86 16.01 5.88
N SER A 105 7.77 15.32 4.75
CA SER A 105 6.65 15.39 3.80
C SER A 105 5.95 14.04 3.66
N MET A 106 4.85 14.03 2.92
CA MET A 106 4.19 12.78 2.50
C MET A 106 5.03 12.01 1.48
N GLU A 107 5.77 12.72 0.63
CA GLU A 107 6.74 12.10 -0.27
C GLU A 107 7.91 11.55 0.53
N VAL A 108 8.35 10.33 0.21
CA VAL A 108 9.62 9.78 0.71
C VAL A 108 10.75 10.58 0.10
N GLN A 109 11.50 11.33 0.91
CA GLN A 109 12.51 12.28 0.44
C GLN A 109 13.84 11.61 0.11
N ASP A 110 14.19 10.54 0.82
CA ASP A 110 15.40 9.76 0.59
C ASP A 110 15.31 8.97 -0.72
N GLU A 111 16.23 9.23 -1.64
CA GLU A 111 16.25 8.58 -2.95
C GLU A 111 16.59 7.10 -2.87
N GLY A 112 17.49 6.70 -1.96
CA GLY A 112 17.86 5.30 -1.77
C GLY A 112 16.68 4.46 -1.29
N ILE A 113 15.86 5.01 -0.40
CA ILE A 113 14.60 4.37 0.02
C ILE A 113 13.64 4.26 -1.17
N ARG A 114 13.45 5.32 -1.96
CA ARG A 114 12.56 5.25 -3.16
C ARG A 114 13.03 4.19 -4.16
N THR A 115 14.33 4.12 -4.47
CA THR A 115 14.89 3.08 -5.33
C THR A 115 14.60 1.69 -4.77
N ARG A 116 14.82 1.48 -3.47
CA ARG A 116 14.55 0.21 -2.81
C ARG A 116 13.07 -0.18 -2.84
N MET A 117 12.18 0.78 -2.60
CA MET A 117 10.73 0.60 -2.69
C MET A 117 10.33 0.18 -4.11
N GLN A 118 10.80 0.93 -5.13
CA GLN A 118 10.54 0.66 -6.54
C GLN A 118 10.95 -0.77 -6.92
N ASP A 119 12.18 -1.16 -6.60
CA ASP A 119 12.73 -2.47 -6.94
C ASP A 119 11.95 -3.62 -6.29
N ILE A 120 11.49 -3.43 -5.05
CA ILE A 120 10.67 -4.45 -4.36
C ILE A 120 9.29 -4.52 -5.01
N ILE A 121 8.58 -3.39 -5.11
CA ILE A 121 7.21 -3.33 -5.61
C ILE A 121 7.14 -3.92 -7.03
N GLU A 122 8.03 -3.51 -7.93
CA GLU A 122 8.02 -4.00 -9.31
C GLU A 122 8.31 -5.50 -9.40
N ARG A 123 9.23 -6.04 -8.58
CA ARG A 123 9.50 -7.49 -8.54
C ARG A 123 8.32 -8.31 -8.01
N LYS A 124 7.43 -7.71 -7.20
CA LYS A 124 6.22 -8.39 -6.71
C LYS A 124 5.11 -8.41 -7.75
N ILE A 125 5.21 -7.70 -8.85
CA ILE A 125 4.13 -7.65 -9.86
C ILE A 125 4.53 -8.50 -11.06
N SER A 126 3.76 -9.56 -11.33
CA SER A 126 3.95 -10.48 -12.47
C SER A 126 3.12 -10.09 -13.68
#